data_AF-A0A658NLR7-F1
#
_entry.id   AF-A0A658NLR7-F1
#
_cell.length_a   1.000
_cell.length_b   1.000
_cell.length_c   1.000
_cell.angle_alpha   90.00
_cell.angle_beta   90.00
_cell.angle_gamma   90.00
#
_symmetry.space_group_name_H-M   'P 1'
#
loop_
_entity.id
_entity.type
_entity.pdbx_description
1 polymer ?
#
loop_
_entity_poly.entity_id
_entity_poly.type
_entity_poly.pdbx_seq_one_letter_code
_entity_poly.pdbx_strand_id
1 'polypeptide(L)' 'MILLASGGIGMPALQAMLSRQVDAAHQGQLQGSLAALTSLTAIIGPLIFTAIYAASASTWNGLAWIVGAALYLVCLPAL' A
#
# COMPACT_ATOMS: atom_id res chain seq x y z
N MET A 1 -13.87 -1.52 15.21
CA MET A 1 -12.67 -0.91 15.81
C MET A 1 -11.45 -1.83 15.71
N ILE A 2 -11.54 -3.12 16.07
CA ILE A 2 -10.43 -4.09 15.96
C ILE A 2 -9.93 -4.24 14.50
N LEU A 3 -10.83 -4.34 13.52
CA LEU A 3 -10.46 -4.44 12.09
C LEU A 3 -9.74 -3.18 11.54
N LEU A 4 -10.11 -2.00 12.03
CA LEU A 4 -9.44 -0.74 11.65
C LEU A 4 -8.06 -0.64 12.29
N ALA A 5 -7.93 -1.08 13.55
CA ALA A 5 -6.67 -1.16 14.26
C ALA A 5 -5.71 -2.18 13.63
N SER A 6 -6.20 -3.35 13.21
CA SER A 6 -5.38 -4.35 12.49
C SER A 6 -4.95 -3.88 11.10
N GLY A 7 -5.74 -3.04 10.43
CA GLY A 7 -5.31 -2.38 9.18
C GLY A 7 -4.21 -1.32 9.41
N GLY A 8 -4.20 -0.68 10.58
CA GLY A 8 -3.25 0.39 10.93
C GLY A 8 -1.90 -0.08 11.48
N ILE A 9 -1.75 -1.34 11.89
CA ILE A 9 -0.49 -1.86 12.46
C ILE A 9 0.54 -2.30 11.42
N GLY A 10 0.14 -2.52 10.16
CA GLY A 10 1.04 -3.05 9.14
C GLY A 10 2.25 -2.14 8.88
N MET A 11 2.02 -0.84 8.73
CA MET A 11 3.08 0.14 8.48
C MET A 11 4.08 0.27 9.65
N PRO A 12 3.67 0.50 10.91
CA PRO A 12 4.60 0.56 12.03
C PRO A 12 5.30 -0.79 12.30
N ALA A 13 4.66 -1.94 12.03
CA ALA A 13 5.31 -3.25 12.13
C ALA A 13 6.42 -3.42 11.09
N LEU A 14 6.15 -3.11 9.82
CA LEU A 14 7.15 -3.13 8.73
C LEU A 14 8.29 -2.16 9.01
N GLN A 15 7.97 -0.94 9.47
CA GLN A 15 8.98 0.04 9.84
C GLN A 15 9.87 -0.46 10.99
N ALA A 16 9.29 -1.09 12.01
CA ALA A 16 10.07 -1.69 13.10
C ALA A 16 10.97 -2.84 12.64
N MET A 17 10.50 -3.69 11.71
CA MET A 17 11.30 -4.78 11.13
C MET A 17 12.47 -4.26 10.27
N LEU A 18 12.24 -3.22 9.46
CA LEU A 18 13.26 -2.61 8.61
C LEU A 18 14.25 -1.78 9.43
N SER A 19 13.79 -1.03 10.43
CA SER A 19 14.66 -0.27 11.31
C SER A 19 15.62 -1.16 12.12
N ARG A 20 15.30 -2.43 12.37
CA ARG A 20 16.24 -3.39 12.99
C ARG A 20 17.36 -3.85 12.05
N GLN A 21 17.23 -3.62 10.75
CA GLN A 21 18.21 -4.03 9.74
C GLN A 21 19.21 -2.93 9.39
N VAL A 22 19.05 -1.72 9.95
CA VAL A 22 19.91 -0.57 9.69
C VAL A 22 20.36 0.10 10.99
N ASP A 23 21.61 0.54 11.02
CA ASP A 23 22.15 1.28 12.16
C ASP A 23 21.55 2.68 12.30
N ALA A 24 21.70 3.29 13.48
CA ALA A 24 21.17 4.62 13.79
C ALA A 24 21.57 5.70 12.77
N ALA A 25 22.79 5.61 12.22
CA ALA A 25 23.29 6.55 11.21
C ALA A 25 22.50 6.52 9.89
N HIS A 26 21.84 5.41 9.57
CA HIS A 26 21.12 5.20 8.31
C HIS A 26 19.58 5.25 8.47
N GLN A 27 19.07 5.45 9.68
CA GLN A 27 17.62 5.53 9.93
C GLN A 27 16.95 6.67 9.17
N GLY A 28 17.63 7.82 9.03
CA GLY A 28 17.12 8.94 8.24
C GLY A 28 16.94 8.59 6.76
N GLN A 29 17.86 7.81 6.19
CA GLN A 29 17.77 7.34 4.81
C GLN A 29 16.64 6.30 4.64
N LEU A 30 16.47 5.39 5.60
CA LEU A 30 15.36 4.43 5.61
C LEU A 30 14.01 5.16 5.65
N GLN A 31 13.83 6.11 6.58
CA GLN A 31 12.57 6.86 6.69
C GLN A 31 12.32 7.75 5.45
N GLY A 32 13.36 8.38 4.91
CA GLY A 32 13.27 9.13 3.65
C GLY A 32 12.82 8.25 2.48
N SER A 33 13.33 7.02 2.40
CA SER A 33 12.93 6.04 1.37
C SER A 33 11.48 5.58 1.56
N LEU A 34 11.07 5.26 2.79
CA LEU A 34 9.67 4.91 3.09
C LEU A 34 8.70 6.05 2.78
N ALA A 35 9.08 7.29 3.10
CA ALA A 35 8.30 8.48 2.76
C ALA A 35 8.17 8.65 1.23
N ALA A 36 9.28 8.51 0.50
CA ALA A 36 9.27 8.60 -0.97
C ALA A 36 8.38 7.50 -1.60
N LEU A 37 8.45 6.26 -1.12
CA LEU A 37 7.60 5.16 -1.57
C LEU A 37 6.12 5.43 -1.27
N THR A 38 5.81 5.99 -0.11
CA THR A 38 4.45 6.39 0.26
C THR A 38 3.93 7.47 -0.69
N SER A 39 4.72 8.51 -0.95
CA SER A 39 4.36 9.56 -1.91
C SER A 39 4.16 9.04 -3.32
N LEU A 40 5.02 8.14 -3.78
CA LEU A 40 4.88 7.51 -5.10
C LEU A 40 3.59 6.70 -5.21
N THR A 41 3.28 5.91 -4.18
CA THR A 41 2.06 5.11 -4.11
C THR A 41 0.81 5.99 -4.09
N ALA A 42 0.86 7.15 -3.40
CA ALA A 42 -0.23 8.12 -3.37
C ALA A 42 -0.52 8.77 -4.73
N ILE A 43 0.45 8.79 -5.65
CA ILE A 43 0.27 9.28 -7.03
C ILE A 43 -0.19 8.15 -7.94
N ILE A 44 0.53 7.02 -7.94
CA ILE A 44 0.28 5.91 -8.86
C ILE A 44 -1.05 5.22 -8.55
N GLY A 45 -1.40 5.05 -7.28
CA GLY A 45 -2.61 4.34 -6.85
C GLY A 45 -3.90 4.92 -7.46
N PRO A 46 -4.18 6.21 -7.26
CA PRO A 46 -5.34 6.87 -7.87
C PRO A 46 -5.31 6.80 -9.40
N LEU A 47 -4.16 6.98 -10.05
CA LEU A 47 -4.06 6.92 -11.50
C LEU A 47 -4.47 5.54 -12.06
N ILE A 48 -3.96 4.46 -11.46
CA ILE A 48 -4.31 3.08 -11.84
C ILE A 48 -5.81 2.83 -11.58
N PHE A 49 -6.30 3.18 -10.40
CA PHE A 49 -7.71 2.96 -10.05
C PHE A 49 -8.65 3.72 -10.99
N THR A 50 -8.37 4.99 -11.25
CA THR A 50 -9.15 5.83 -12.16
C THR A 50 -9.10 5.29 -13.60
N ALA A 51 -7.95 4.81 -14.08
CA ALA A 51 -7.84 4.22 -15.41
C ALA A 51 -8.69 2.93 -15.54
N ILE A 52 -8.59 2.03 -14.56
CA ILE A 52 -9.39 0.78 -14.54
C ILE A 52 -10.89 1.12 -14.45
N TYR A 53 -11.26 2.06 -13.58
CA TYR A 53 -12.65 2.49 -13.44
C TYR A 53 -13.16 3.10 -14.74
N ALA A 54 -12.43 4.02 -15.37
CA ALA A 54 -12.84 4.63 -16.64
C ALA A 54 -13.00 3.60 -17.77
N ALA A 55 -12.12 2.60 -17.84
CA ALA A 55 -12.20 1.53 -18.83
C ALA A 55 -13.37 0.57 -18.59
N SER A 56 -13.75 0.35 -17.32
CA SER A 56 -14.80 -0.60 -16.94
C SER A 56 -16.18 0.02 -16.72
N ALA A 57 -16.27 1.34 -16.50
CA ALA A 57 -17.50 2.01 -16.07
C ALA A 57 -18.67 1.95 -17.09
N SER A 58 -18.38 1.77 -18.38
CA SER A 58 -19.42 1.64 -19.41
C SER A 58 -20.02 0.23 -19.50
N THR A 59 -19.28 -0.78 -19.04
CA THR A 59 -19.63 -2.19 -19.21
C THR A 59 -20.00 -2.83 -17.87
N TRP A 60 -19.14 -2.66 -16.86
CA TRP A 60 -19.34 -3.22 -15.53
C TRP A 60 -18.51 -2.49 -14.45
N ASN A 61 -19.19 -1.67 -13.64
CA ASN A 61 -18.58 -0.87 -12.56
C ASN A 61 -17.91 -1.71 -11.45
N GLY A 62 -18.19 -3.01 -11.37
CA GLY A 62 -17.67 -3.91 -10.33
C GLY A 62 -16.20 -4.30 -10.51
N LEU A 63 -15.65 -4.15 -11.72
CA LEU A 63 -14.29 -4.60 -12.04
C LEU A 63 -13.22 -3.91 -11.20
N ALA A 64 -13.35 -2.60 -10.95
CA ALA A 64 -12.40 -1.85 -10.11
C ALA A 64 -12.32 -2.42 -8.69
N TRP A 65 -13.46 -2.87 -8.13
CA TRP A 65 -13.51 -3.49 -6.80
C TRP A 65 -12.91 -4.89 -6.78
N ILE A 66 -13.14 -5.70 -7.82
CA ILE A 66 -12.54 -7.04 -7.94
C ILE A 66 -11.02 -6.94 -8.08
N VAL A 67 -10.52 -5.99 -8.89
CA VAL A 67 -9.08 -5.76 -9.02
C VAL A 67 -8.49 -5.34 -7.67
N GLY A 68 -9.16 -4.46 -6.93
CA GLY A 68 -8.76 -4.09 -5.57
C GLY A 68 -8.71 -5.30 -4.63
N ALA A 69 -9.74 -6.14 -4.62
CA ALA A 69 -9.79 -7.35 -3.80
C ALA A 69 -8.70 -8.38 -4.18
N ALA A 70 -8.43 -8.55 -5.47
CA ALA A 70 -7.36 -9.41 -5.95
C ALA A 70 -5.97 -8.90 -5.51
N LEU A 71 -5.75 -7.58 -5.54
CA LEU A 71 -4.53 -6.96 -5.02
C LEU A 71 -4.33 -7.24 -3.54
N TYR A 72 -5.37 -7.15 -2.72
CA TYR A 72 -5.29 -7.52 -1.30
C TYR A 72 -4.96 -9.01 -1.09
N LEU A 73 -5.48 -9.91 -1.93
CA LEU A 73 -5.16 -11.33 -1.88
C LEU A 73 -3.69 -11.63 -2.22
N VAL A 74 -3.09 -10.87 -3.14
CA VAL A 74 -1.65 -11.00 -3.47
C VAL A 74 -0.77 -10.48 -2.32
N CYS A 75 -1.22 -9.48 -1.57
CA CYS A 75 -0.48 -8.93 -0.43
C CYS A 75 -0.59 -9.78 0.85
N LEU A 76 -1.63 -10.61 0.98
CA LEU A 76 -1.83 -11.52 2.11
C LEU A 76 -0.64 -12.44 2.43
N PRO A 77 0.01 -13.12 1.46
CA PRO A 77 1.19 -13.95 1.73
C PRO A 77 2.46 -13.16 2.09
N ALA A 78 2.47 -11.84 1.89
CA ALA A 78 3.59 -10.97 2.26
C ALA A 78 3.44 -10.37 3.68
N LEU A 79 2.29 -10.59 4.33
CA LEU A 79 1.95 -10.13 5.69
C LEU A 79 2.12 -11.27 6.70
#